data_AF-A0A5C7JNQ9-F1
#
_entry.id   AF-A0A5C7JNQ9-F1
#
_cell.length_a   1.000
_cell.length_b   1.000
_cell.length_c   1.000
_cell.angle_alpha   90.00
_cell.angle_beta   90.00
_cell.angle_gamma   90.00
#
_symmetry.space_group_name_H-M   'P 1'
#
loop_
_entity.id
_entity.type
_entity.pdbx_description
1 polymer ?
#
loop_
_entity_poly.entity_id
_entity_poly.type
_entity_poly.pdbx_seq_one_letter_code
_entity_poly.pdbx_strand_id
1 'polypeptide(L)'
;MMFTNSNKIGSFLIRWVTWSDYSHTALLIDDTRIAHADFSGVHVEDIQSLKDRSKKWMIVEYEYDHVDEVIQACLEQVGKPYDYSGIVGILLRNVDLQDDSKWWCSEYPAGGCKKAGKPMFQDEYMSRITPQHWLMLPHTVLDKS
;
A
#
# COMPACT_ATOMS: atom_id res chain seq x y z
N MET A 1 5.15 -0.77 8.09
CA MET A 1 4.32 -0.11 7.06
C MET A 1 3.64 1.13 7.64
N MET A 2 3.36 2.13 6.82
CA MET A 2 2.64 3.36 7.19
C MET A 2 1.29 3.41 6.48
N PHE A 3 0.25 3.82 7.20
CA PHE A 3 -1.12 4.01 6.74
C PHE A 3 -1.47 5.47 6.86
N THR A 4 -2.10 6.06 5.83
CA THR A 4 -2.50 7.46 5.87
C THR A 4 -3.89 7.70 5.31
N ASN A 5 -4.47 8.85 5.68
CA ASN A 5 -5.60 9.42 4.95
C ASN A 5 -5.28 10.82 4.43
N SER A 6 -5.78 11.12 3.23
CA SER A 6 -5.48 12.35 2.51
C SER A 6 -6.69 13.27 2.43
N ASN A 7 -6.43 14.57 2.26
CA ASN A 7 -7.44 15.61 1.98
C ASN A 7 -8.00 15.58 0.55
N LYS A 8 -7.46 14.77 -0.36
CA LYS A 8 -7.86 14.79 -1.76
C LYS A 8 -9.22 14.09 -1.95
N ILE A 9 -10.03 14.63 -2.86
CA ILE A 9 -11.44 14.26 -3.15
C ILE A 9 -11.64 12.74 -3.36
N GLY A 10 -10.63 12.01 -3.85
CA GLY A 10 -10.67 10.55 -4.01
C GLY A 10 -10.58 9.74 -2.70
N SER A 11 -10.03 10.29 -1.61
CA SER A 11 -9.86 9.57 -0.34
C SER A 11 -11.20 9.21 0.30
N PHE A 12 -12.23 10.04 0.12
CA PHE A 12 -13.58 9.75 0.64
C PHE A 12 -14.22 8.54 -0.06
N LEU A 13 -14.15 8.47 -1.39
CA LEU A 13 -14.66 7.35 -2.17
C LEU A 13 -13.91 6.05 -1.82
N ILE A 14 -12.59 6.10 -1.69
CA ILE A 14 -11.78 4.94 -1.31
C ILE A 14 -12.20 4.46 0.08
N ARG A 15 -12.24 5.34 1.10
CA ARG A 15 -12.63 4.96 2.47
C ARG A 15 -14.05 4.40 2.56
N TRP A 16 -14.98 4.95 1.77
CA TRP A 16 -16.37 4.49 1.75
C TRP A 16 -16.50 3.09 1.13
N VAL A 17 -15.68 2.76 0.14
CA VAL A 17 -15.71 1.42 -0.51
C VAL A 17 -14.83 0.40 0.24
N THR A 18 -13.74 0.83 0.89
CA THR A 18 -12.82 -0.06 1.62
C THR A 18 -13.12 -0.18 3.12
N TRP A 19 -14.12 0.56 3.63
CA TRP A 19 -14.55 0.54 5.03
C TRP A 19 -13.40 0.81 6.01
N SER A 20 -12.45 1.66 5.60
CA SER A 20 -11.24 1.95 6.36
C SER A 20 -11.13 3.43 6.70
N ASP A 21 -10.48 3.72 7.83
CA ASP A 21 -10.06 5.08 8.16
C ASP A 21 -8.86 5.56 7.34
N TYR A 22 -8.18 4.64 6.66
CA TYR A 22 -6.99 4.88 5.86
C TYR A 22 -7.25 4.59 4.38
N SER A 23 -6.77 5.47 3.51
CA SER A 23 -6.95 5.36 2.06
C SER A 23 -5.66 5.05 1.31
N HIS A 24 -4.53 4.98 2.02
CA HIS A 24 -3.22 4.84 1.43
C HIS A 24 -2.28 4.05 2.34
N THR A 25 -1.37 3.30 1.73
CA THR A 25 -0.33 2.52 2.42
C THR A 25 1.03 2.77 1.80
N ALA A 26 2.06 2.75 2.64
CA ALA A 26 3.45 2.84 2.26
C ALA A 26 4.31 1.83 3.01
N LEU A 27 5.30 1.28 2.33
CA LEU A 27 6.33 0.42 2.92
C LEU A 27 7.45 1.31 3.47
N LEU A 28 7.90 1.07 4.71
CA LEU A 28 9.11 1.73 5.21
C LEU A 28 10.33 0.98 4.65
N ILE A 29 11.26 1.70 4.04
CA ILE A 29 12.55 1.16 3.59
C ILE A 29 13.57 1.26 4.73
N ASP A 30 13.51 2.35 5.48
CA ASP A 30 14.31 2.64 6.66
C ASP A 30 13.55 3.65 7.55
N ASP A 31 14.23 4.20 8.55
CA ASP A 31 13.65 5.12 9.54
C ASP A 31 13.15 6.45 8.94
N THR A 32 13.63 6.82 7.76
CA THR A 32 13.36 8.12 7.13
C THR A 32 12.67 8.02 5.78
N ARG A 33 12.74 6.87 5.10
CA ARG A 33 12.24 6.71 3.73
C ARG A 33 11.14 5.68 3.63
N ILE A 34 10.20 5.98 2.73
CA ILE A 34 9.09 5.10 2.38
C ILE A 34 9.02 4.86 0.88
N ALA A 35 8.57 3.68 0.48
CA ALA A 35 8.19 3.35 -0.89
C ALA A 35 6.67 3.15 -0.98
N HIS A 36 6.03 3.76 -1.97
CA HIS A 36 4.60 3.59 -2.20
C HIS A 36 4.20 3.91 -3.64
N ALA A 37 2.99 3.49 -4.01
CA ALA A 37 2.35 3.85 -5.26
C ALA A 37 1.25 4.87 -5.00
N ASP A 38 1.28 6.03 -5.66
CA ASP A 38 0.15 6.98 -5.70
C ASP A 38 -0.08 7.47 -7.14
N PHE A 39 -0.93 8.49 -7.35
CA PHE A 39 -1.22 9.05 -8.69
C PHE A 39 0.01 9.42 -9.54
N SER A 40 1.18 9.59 -8.93
CA SER A 40 2.46 9.87 -9.59
C SER A 40 3.23 8.60 -10.00
N GLY A 41 2.70 7.41 -9.71
CA GLY A 41 3.36 6.12 -9.87
C GLY A 41 4.06 5.62 -8.60
N VAL A 42 4.85 4.56 -8.74
CA VAL A 42 5.68 3.99 -7.67
C VAL A 42 6.92 4.86 -7.47
N HIS A 43 7.10 5.38 -6.26
CA HIS A 43 8.24 6.23 -5.94
C HIS A 43 8.64 6.08 -4.47
N VAL A 44 9.80 6.67 -4.16
CA VAL A 44 10.36 6.76 -2.82
C VAL A 44 10.32 8.22 -2.39
N GLU A 45 9.95 8.46 -1.15
CA GLU A 45 10.00 9.79 -0.54
C GLU A 45 10.34 9.70 0.95
N ASP A 46 10.50 10.87 1.56
CA ASP A 46 10.73 11.03 2.98
C ASP A 46 9.43 10.83 3.79
N ILE A 47 9.53 10.10 4.91
CA ILE A 47 8.39 9.76 5.76
C ILE A 47 7.75 11.00 6.38
N GLN A 48 8.53 12.02 6.74
CA GLN A 48 8.02 13.25 7.33
C GLN A 48 7.17 14.01 6.31
N SER A 49 7.61 14.04 5.04
CA SER A 49 6.84 14.65 3.96
C SER A 49 5.44 14.02 3.80
N LEU A 50 5.31 12.70 4.00
CA LEU A 50 4.00 12.03 3.98
C LEU A 50 3.20 12.32 5.25
N LYS A 51 3.85 12.33 6.43
CA LYS A 51 3.21 12.70 7.70
C LYS A 51 2.58 14.10 7.62
N ASP A 52 3.34 15.10 7.14
CA ASP A 52 2.95 16.51 7.13
C ASP A 52 1.70 16.80 6.29
N ARG A 53 1.50 16.05 5.20
CA ARG A 53 0.32 16.20 4.31
C ARG A 53 -0.82 15.24 4.62
N SER A 54 -0.67 14.39 5.61
CA SER A 54 -1.68 13.42 6.04
C SER A 54 -2.52 13.98 7.20
N LYS A 55 -3.83 13.75 7.16
CA LYS A 55 -4.73 14.18 8.25
C LYS A 55 -4.61 13.26 9.46
N LYS A 56 -4.50 11.97 9.20
CA LYS A 56 -4.19 10.92 10.14
C LYS A 56 -3.15 10.00 9.52
N TRP A 57 -2.26 9.50 10.35
CA TRP A 57 -1.33 8.46 9.96
C TRP A 57 -1.09 7.48 11.11
N MET A 58 -0.69 6.27 10.74
CA MET A 58 -0.33 5.20 11.67
C MET A 58 0.83 4.42 11.08
N ILE A 59 1.83 4.13 11.90
CA ILE A 59 2.93 3.23 11.56
C ILE A 59 2.72 1.94 12.34
N VAL A 60 2.74 0.83 11.62
CA VAL A 60 2.63 -0.51 12.19
C VAL A 60 3.78 -1.38 11.71
N GLU A 61 4.07 -2.39 12.50
CA GLU A 61 5.00 -3.45 12.19
C GLU A 61 4.26 -4.78 12.04
N TYR A 62 4.71 -5.58 11.07
CA TYR A 62 4.24 -6.95 10.85
C TYR A 62 5.42 -7.89 11.10
N GLU A 63 5.18 -8.98 11.81
CA GLU A 63 6.16 -10.07 11.87
C GLU A 63 6.27 -10.72 10.48
N TYR A 64 7.46 -10.64 9.89
CA TYR A 64 7.69 -11.12 8.55
C TYR A 64 9.15 -11.53 8.36
N ASP A 65 9.37 -12.66 7.68
CA ASP A 65 10.71 -13.13 7.31
C ASP A 65 11.05 -12.56 5.94
N HIS A 66 12.32 -12.31 5.62
CA HIS A 66 12.74 -11.78 4.29
C HIS A 66 12.35 -10.31 4.04
N VAL A 67 12.45 -9.46 5.08
CA VAL A 67 12.12 -8.03 4.97
C VAL A 67 12.99 -7.34 3.91
N ASP A 68 14.28 -7.65 3.87
CA ASP A 68 15.21 -7.06 2.90
C ASP A 68 14.84 -7.41 1.46
N GLU A 69 14.44 -8.66 1.20
CA GLU A 69 14.01 -9.13 -0.11
C GLU A 69 12.70 -8.47 -0.55
N VAL A 70 11.78 -8.21 0.38
CA VAL A 70 10.56 -7.44 0.10
C VAL A 70 10.90 -6.00 -0.27
N ILE A 71 11.76 -5.36 0.51
CA ILE A 71 12.21 -3.99 0.24
C ILE A 71 12.87 -3.92 -1.13
N GLN A 72 13.79 -4.83 -1.46
CA GLN A 72 14.44 -4.89 -2.77
C GLN A 72 13.43 -5.11 -3.90
N ALA A 73 12.53 -6.09 -3.76
CA ALA A 73 11.51 -6.38 -4.77
C ALA A 73 10.58 -5.19 -5.03
N CYS A 74 10.25 -4.44 -3.97
CA CYS A 74 9.49 -3.20 -4.05
C CYS A 74 10.30 -2.08 -4.74
N LEU A 75 11.57 -1.89 -4.38
CA LEU A 75 12.44 -0.87 -4.97
C LEU A 75 12.66 -1.10 -6.47
N GLU A 76 12.72 -2.34 -6.94
CA GLU A 76 12.78 -2.68 -8.37
C GLU A 76 11.54 -2.24 -9.18
N GLN A 77 10.43 -1.90 -8.51
CA GLN A 77 9.22 -1.41 -9.18
C GLN A 77 9.16 0.13 -9.26
N VAL A 78 10.12 0.85 -8.67
CA VAL A 78 10.15 2.32 -8.70
C VAL A 78 10.15 2.83 -10.14
N GLY A 79 9.32 3.81 -10.42
CA GLY A 79 9.09 4.37 -11.75
C GLY A 79 7.92 3.73 -12.53
N LYS A 80 7.35 2.63 -12.05
CA LYS A 80 6.13 2.06 -12.66
C LYS A 80 4.91 2.98 -12.46
N PRO A 81 4.00 3.04 -13.45
CA PRO A 81 2.79 3.86 -13.36
C PRO A 81 1.81 3.37 -12.28
N TYR A 82 0.93 4.27 -11.85
CA TYR A 82 -0.13 3.94 -10.90
C TYR A 82 -1.22 3.11 -11.57
N ASP A 83 -1.78 2.15 -10.81
CA ASP A 83 -2.92 1.40 -11.31
C ASP A 83 -4.24 2.16 -11.07
N TYR A 84 -4.71 2.86 -12.10
CA TYR A 84 -6.04 3.47 -12.13
C TYR A 84 -7.16 2.43 -12.27
N SER A 85 -6.83 1.21 -12.74
CA SER A 85 -7.81 0.15 -12.96
C SER A 85 -8.25 -0.52 -11.65
N GLY A 86 -7.38 -0.58 -10.64
CA GLY A 86 -7.73 -0.96 -9.27
C GLY A 86 -8.87 -0.14 -8.65
N ILE A 87 -9.00 1.16 -8.97
CA ILE A 87 -10.16 1.98 -8.52
C ILE A 87 -11.47 1.43 -9.10
N VAL A 88 -11.44 1.08 -10.40
CA VAL A 88 -12.59 0.52 -11.11
C VAL A 88 -12.88 -0.90 -10.63
N GLY A 89 -11.85 -1.72 -10.39
CA GLY A 89 -11.97 -3.07 -9.84
C GLY A 89 -12.59 -3.10 -8.44
N ILE A 90 -12.16 -2.19 -7.56
CA ILE A 90 -12.74 -2.00 -6.22
C ILE A 90 -14.21 -1.53 -6.32
N LEU A 91 -14.53 -0.61 -7.24
CA LEU A 91 -15.89 -0.12 -7.44
C LEU A 91 -16.83 -1.17 -8.06
N LEU A 92 -16.33 -2.00 -8.98
CA LEU A 92 -17.10 -3.00 -9.72
C LEU A 92 -17.04 -4.40 -9.10
N ARG A 93 -16.33 -4.59 -7.97
CA ARG A 93 -16.20 -5.81 -7.16
C ARG A 93 -15.79 -7.11 -7.89
N ASN A 94 -15.60 -7.11 -9.21
CA ASN A 94 -15.57 -8.35 -10.00
C ASN A 94 -14.72 -8.28 -11.29
N VAL A 95 -13.81 -7.31 -11.40
CA VAL A 95 -12.88 -7.26 -12.55
C VAL A 95 -11.47 -7.45 -12.03
N ASP A 96 -10.91 -8.63 -12.30
CA ASP A 96 -9.51 -8.92 -12.04
C ASP A 96 -8.68 -8.28 -13.16
N LEU A 97 -8.16 -7.08 -12.88
CA LEU A 97 -7.32 -6.31 -13.79
C LEU A 97 -5.89 -6.24 -13.28
N GLN A 98 -5.44 -7.23 -12.49
CA GLN A 98 -4.07 -7.23 -12.00
C GLN A 98 -3.10 -7.25 -13.19
N ASP A 99 -2.44 -6.11 -13.39
CA ASP A 99 -1.44 -5.89 -14.41
C ASP A 99 -0.14 -5.54 -13.68
N ASP A 100 0.82 -6.47 -13.66
CA ASP A 100 2.11 -6.30 -12.99
C ASP A 100 2.93 -5.10 -13.53
N SER A 101 2.47 -4.41 -14.58
CA SER A 101 3.02 -3.13 -15.06
C SER A 101 2.59 -1.91 -14.25
N LYS A 102 1.57 -2.03 -13.38
CA LYS A 102 1.02 -0.95 -12.55
C LYS A 102 0.77 -1.44 -11.13
N TRP A 103 0.77 -0.50 -10.18
CA TRP A 103 0.54 -0.85 -8.78
C TRP A 103 -0.47 0.08 -8.12
N TRP A 104 -1.41 -0.51 -7.38
CA TRP A 104 -2.20 0.18 -6.37
C TRP A 104 -1.44 0.25 -5.03
N CYS A 105 -1.76 1.23 -4.18
CA CYS A 105 -0.99 1.52 -2.97
C CYS A 105 -0.85 0.32 -2.00
N SER A 106 -1.89 -0.49 -1.84
CA SER A 106 -1.90 -1.66 -0.96
C SER A 106 -1.53 -2.98 -1.65
N GLU A 107 -1.57 -3.01 -2.98
CA GLU A 107 -1.09 -4.14 -3.78
C GLU A 107 0.42 -4.14 -3.91
N TYR A 108 1.01 -2.95 -4.02
CA TYR A 108 2.45 -2.74 -4.13
C TYR A 108 3.27 -3.51 -3.07
N PRO A 109 3.03 -3.34 -1.76
CA PRO A 109 3.73 -4.11 -0.74
C PRO A 109 3.39 -5.62 -0.79
N ALA A 110 2.17 -5.99 -1.19
CA ALA A 110 1.77 -7.39 -1.27
C ALA A 110 2.49 -8.12 -2.42
N GLY A 111 2.68 -7.43 -3.54
CA GLY A 111 3.48 -7.90 -4.66
C GLY A 111 4.95 -8.05 -4.30
N GLY A 112 5.48 -7.16 -3.45
CA GLY A 112 6.80 -7.30 -2.84
C GLY A 112 6.92 -8.59 -2.03
N CYS A 113 5.98 -8.86 -1.12
CA CYS A 113 5.93 -10.11 -0.34
C CYS A 113 5.88 -11.36 -1.22
N LYS A 114 5.06 -11.34 -2.28
CA LYS A 114 4.97 -12.44 -3.26
C LYS A 114 6.32 -12.68 -3.95
N LYS A 115 6.99 -11.61 -4.42
CA LYS A 115 8.30 -11.71 -5.07
C LYS A 115 9.41 -12.18 -4.13
N ALA A 116 9.33 -11.83 -2.85
CA ALA A 116 10.23 -12.33 -1.82
C ALA A 116 9.97 -13.80 -1.43
N GLY A 117 8.96 -14.46 -2.02
CA GLY A 117 8.69 -15.89 -1.84
C GLY A 117 7.81 -16.24 -0.64
N LYS A 118 7.31 -15.25 0.11
CA LYS A 118 6.43 -15.46 1.29
C LYS A 118 5.18 -14.57 1.23
N PRO A 119 4.21 -14.87 0.36
CA PRO A 119 3.04 -14.02 0.19
C PRO A 119 2.24 -13.85 1.49
N MET A 120 1.82 -12.61 1.78
CA MET A 120 0.94 -12.27 2.92
C MET A 120 -0.55 -12.47 2.60
N PHE A 121 -0.88 -12.54 1.31
CA PHE A 121 -2.24 -12.67 0.79
C PHE A 121 -2.26 -13.73 -0.30
N GLN A 122 -3.44 -14.28 -0.56
CA GLN A 122 -3.62 -15.21 -1.68
C GLN A 122 -3.49 -14.47 -3.02
N ASP A 123 -2.72 -15.07 -3.93
CA ASP A 123 -2.46 -14.52 -5.27
C ASP A 123 -3.74 -14.18 -6.05
N GLU A 124 -4.79 -14.99 -5.91
CA GLU A 124 -6.09 -14.80 -6.58
C GLU A 124 -6.81 -13.50 -6.16
N TYR A 125 -6.44 -12.91 -5.02
CA TYR A 125 -7.12 -11.74 -4.46
C TYR A 125 -6.25 -10.49 -4.43
N MET A 126 -5.09 -10.51 -5.09
CA MET A 126 -4.15 -9.39 -5.14
C MET A 126 -4.83 -8.09 -5.55
N SER A 127 -5.61 -8.09 -6.65
CA SER A 127 -6.34 -6.91 -7.15
C SER A 127 -7.43 -6.34 -6.21
N ARG A 128 -7.69 -7.03 -5.09
CA ARG A 128 -8.69 -6.65 -4.08
C ARG A 128 -8.05 -6.23 -2.76
N ILE A 129 -6.73 -6.24 -2.64
CA ILE A 129 -6.05 -5.88 -1.40
C ILE A 129 -6.22 -4.38 -1.18
N THR A 130 -6.83 -4.01 -0.06
CA THR A 130 -7.06 -2.63 0.37
C THR A 130 -6.20 -2.34 1.61
N PRO A 131 -6.03 -1.06 2.01
CA PRO A 131 -5.41 -0.74 3.29
C PRO A 131 -6.06 -1.46 4.48
N GLN A 132 -7.39 -1.69 4.43
CA GLN A 132 -8.09 -2.39 5.50
C GLN A 132 -7.63 -3.85 5.65
N HIS A 133 -7.38 -4.55 4.54
CA HIS A 133 -6.95 -5.94 4.58
C HIS A 133 -5.61 -6.11 5.29
N TRP A 134 -4.69 -5.17 5.11
CA TRP A 134 -3.45 -5.13 5.88
C TRP A 134 -3.69 -4.89 7.38
N LEU A 135 -4.59 -3.98 7.74
CA LEU A 135 -4.92 -3.71 9.15
C LEU A 135 -5.67 -4.87 9.84
N MET A 136 -6.22 -5.81 9.08
CA MET A 136 -6.84 -7.02 9.61
C MET A 136 -5.84 -8.13 9.94
N LEU A 137 -4.59 -8.03 9.46
CA LEU A 137 -3.52 -8.95 9.84
C LEU A 137 -2.98 -8.61 11.24
N PRO A 138 -2.43 -9.59 11.99
CA PRO A 138 -1.74 -9.31 13.25
C PRO A 138 -0.60 -8.30 13.05
N HIS A 139 -0.60 -7.24 13.86
CA HIS A 139 0.39 -6.16 13.77
C HIS A 139 0.61 -5.47 15.11
N THR A 140 1.75 -4.81 15.24
CA THR A 140 2.07 -3.94 16.37
C THR A 140 2.02 -2.48 15.91
N VAL A 141 1.27 -1.63 16.60
CA VAL A 141 1.27 -0.19 16.32
C VAL A 141 2.50 0.45 16.95
N LEU A 142 3.36 1.07 16.14
CA LEU A 142 4.58 1.73 16.60
C LEU A 142 4.35 3.21 16.90
N ASP A 143 3.57 3.90 16.06
CA ASP A 143 3.36 5.36 16.15
C ASP A 143 2.06 5.76 15.44
N LYS A 144 1.44 6.89 15.84
CA LYS A 144 0.24 7.45 15.19
C LYS A 144 0.00 8.91 15.54
N SER A 145 -0.68 9.64 14.65
CA SER A 145 -1.16 11.02 14.85
C SER A 145 -2.40 11.13 15.74
#